data_AF-A0A1D3RLV7-F1
#
_entry.id   AF-A0A1D3RLV7-F1
#
_cell.length_a   1.000
_cell.length_b   1.000
_cell.length_c   1.000
_cell.angle_alpha   90.00
_cell.angle_beta   90.00
_cell.angle_gamma   90.00
#
_symmetry.space_group_name_H-M   'P 1'
#
loop_
_entity.id
_entity.type
_entity.pdbx_description
1 polymer ?
#
loop_
_entity_poly.entity_id
_entity_poly.type
_entity_poly.pdbx_seq_one_letter_code
_entity_poly.pdbx_strand_id
1 'polypeptide(L)' 'MPYDEFPWFAEQSIKSIINVEEISDNHFYWPDLDVDLTLDMIEHPERFPLKAKNIEVA' A
#
# COMPACT_ATOMS: atom_id res chain seq x y z
N MET A 1 7.61 -9.04 1.16
CA MET A 1 6.28 -8.63 1.61
C MET A 1 5.28 -9.66 1.10
N PRO A 2 4.45 -10.25 1.97
CA PRO A 2 3.32 -11.08 1.55
C PRO A 2 2.26 -10.21 0.84
N TYR A 3 1.64 -10.73 -0.22
CA TYR A 3 0.54 -10.03 -0.91
C TYR A 3 -0.72 -9.93 -0.04
N ASP A 4 -0.87 -10.80 0.97
CA ASP A 4 -2.00 -10.76 1.90
C ASP A 4 -1.98 -9.48 2.76
N GLU A 5 -0.82 -8.87 2.97
CA GLU A 5 -0.64 -7.63 3.73
C GLU A 5 -0.64 -6.38 2.84
N PHE A 6 -0.31 -6.54 1.55
CA PHE A 6 -0.21 -5.44 0.59
C PHE A 6 -0.82 -5.84 -0.78
N PRO A 7 -2.14 -6.07 -0.85
CA PRO A 7 -2.80 -6.69 -2.00
C PRO A 7 -2.76 -5.82 -3.25
N TRP A 8 -2.62 -4.50 -3.10
CA TRP A 8 -2.47 -3.57 -4.22
C TRP A 8 -1.20 -3.79 -5.04
N PHE A 9 -0.16 -4.42 -4.48
CA PHE A 9 1.04 -4.80 -5.24
C PHE A 9 0.90 -6.15 -5.97
N ALA A 10 -0.16 -6.91 -5.71
CA ALA A 10 -0.38 -8.18 -6.38
C ALA A 10 -0.60 -7.94 -7.88
N GLU A 11 0.05 -8.75 -8.72
CA GLU A 11 -0.05 -8.70 -10.19
C GLU A 11 0.36 -7.35 -10.83
N GLN A 12 0.99 -6.44 -10.07
CA GLN A 12 1.46 -5.16 -10.61
C GLN A 12 2.77 -5.30 -11.38
N SER A 13 2.95 -4.43 -12.37
CA SER A 13 4.20 -4.41 -13.14
C SER A 13 5.36 -3.94 -12.27
N ILE A 14 6.57 -4.47 -12.51
CA ILE A 14 7.79 -4.01 -11.83
C ILE A 14 7.95 -2.50 -12.01
N LYS A 15 7.65 -1.97 -13.21
CA LYS A 15 7.74 -0.54 -13.52
C LYS A 15 6.86 0.29 -12.56
N SER A 16 5.64 -0.16 -12.29
CA SER A 16 4.72 0.52 -11.36
C SER A 16 5.18 0.40 -9.92
N ILE A 17 5.75 -0.73 -9.52
CA ILE A 17 6.24 -0.97 -8.15
C ILE A 17 7.48 -0.12 -7.84
N ILE A 18 8.39 0.06 -8.80
CA ILE A 18 9.60 0.88 -8.59
C ILE A 18 9.35 2.38 -8.77
N ASN A 19 8.20 2.77 -9.32
CA ASN A 19 7.79 4.16 -9.44
C ASN A 19 7.19 4.64 -8.11
N VAL A 20 8.06 4.78 -7.11
CA VAL A 20 7.72 5.25 -5.76
C VAL A 20 8.27 6.65 -5.52
N GLU A 21 7.46 7.50 -4.91
CA GLU A 21 7.81 8.87 -4.53
C GLU A 21 7.80 9.00 -3.01
N GLU A 22 8.87 9.53 -2.42
CA GLU A 22 8.89 9.91 -1.00
C GLU A 22 8.36 11.35 -0.87
N ILE A 23 7.09 11.48 -0.49
CA ILE A 23 6.40 12.78 -0.42
C ILE A 23 6.69 13.55 0.88
N SER A 24 7.09 12.83 1.92
CA SER A 24 7.66 13.36 3.17
C SER A 24 8.48 12.28 3.84
N ASP A 25 9.27 12.64 4.85
CA ASP A 25 10.11 11.69 5.61
C ASP A 25 9.30 10.45 6.02
N ASN A 26 9.74 9.27 5.57
CA ASN A 26 9.11 7.97 5.85
C ASN A 26 7.67 7.80 5.31
N HIS A 27 7.25 8.61 4.33
CA HIS A 27 5.96 8.50 3.65
C HIS A 27 6.15 8.30 2.15
N PHE A 28 5.71 7.16 1.65
CA PHE A 28 5.89 6.71 0.27
C PHE A 28 4.56 6.68 -0.46
N TYR A 29 4.56 7.16 -1.70
CA TYR A 29 3.41 7.16 -2.59
C TYR A 29 3.76 6.46 -3.90
N TRP A 30 2.89 5.56 -4.34
CA TRP A 30 2.97 4.90 -5.64
C TRP A 30 1.91 5.52 -6.57
N PRO A 31 2.26 6.53 -7.38
CA PRO A 31 1.30 7.24 -8.24
C PRO A 31 0.60 6.33 -9.26
N ASP A 32 1.28 5.29 -9.76
CA ASP A 32 0.69 4.36 -10.73
C ASP A 32 -0.33 3.39 -10.08
N LEU A 33 -0.25 3.21 -8.75
CA LEU A 33 -1.08 2.27 -7.99
C LEU A 33 -2.15 2.98 -7.14
N ASP A 34 -2.02 4.30 -6.97
CA ASP A 34 -2.80 5.11 -6.04
C ASP A 34 -2.74 4.56 -4.59
N VAL A 35 -1.52 4.27 -4.14
CA VAL A 35 -1.24 3.68 -2.82
C VAL A 35 -0.28 4.59 -2.06
N ASP A 36 -0.61 4.92 -0.82
CA ASP A 36 0.27 5.58 0.13
C ASP A 36 0.58 4.65 1.32
N LEU A 37 1.84 4.60 1.74
CA LEU A 37 2.29 3.83 2.91
C LEU A 37 3.37 4.59 3.66
N THR A 38 3.36 4.48 4.99
CA THR A 38 4.48 4.93 5.82
C THR A 38 5.47 3.80 6.08
N LEU A 39 6.70 4.13 6.47
CA LEU A 39 7.68 3.11 6.88
C LEU A 39 7.15 2.24 8.03
N ASP A 40 6.45 2.82 9.02
CA ASP A 40 5.87 2.07 10.14
C ASP A 40 4.80 1.06 9.67
N MET A 41 4.01 1.40 8.63
CA MET A 41 3.06 0.46 8.03
C MET A 41 3.74 -0.70 7.30
N ILE A 42 4.91 -0.44 6.68
CA ILE A 42 5.69 -1.44 5.97
C ILE A 42 6.42 -2.38 6.95
N GLU A 43 6.96 -1.84 8.05
CA GLU A 43 7.68 -2.62 9.07
C GLU A 43 6.73 -3.36 10.02
N HIS A 44 5.54 -2.81 10.27
CA HIS A 44 4.56 -3.33 11.21
C HIS A 44 3.13 -3.42 10.62
N PRO A 45 2.93 -4.17 9.52
CA PRO A 45 1.63 -4.28 8.85
C PRO A 45 0.52 -4.81 9.77
N GLU A 46 0.86 -5.62 10.78
CA GLU A 46 -0.09 -6.15 11.77
C GLU A 46 -0.78 -5.05 12.61
N ARG A 47 -0.18 -3.87 12.72
CA ARG A 47 -0.76 -2.71 13.42
C ARG A 47 -1.82 -2.00 12.57
N PHE A 48 -1.80 -2.22 11.26
CA PHE A 48 -2.63 -1.55 10.26
C PHE A 48 -3.43 -2.55 9.42
N PRO A 49 -4.31 -3.34 10.04
CA PRO A 49 -5.07 -4.35 9.30
C PRO A 49 -5.93 -3.70 8.21
N LEU A 50 -5.90 -4.30 7.02
CA LEU A 50 -6.64 -3.88 5.83
C LEU A 50 -8.16 -4.02 6.03
N LYS A 51 -8.76 -3.03 6.70
CA LYS A 51 -10.20 -2.97 6.92
C LYS A 51 -10.81 -1.94 5.99
N ALA A 52 -11.11 -2.35 4.77
CA ALA A 52 -12.12 -1.64 4.00
C ALA A 52 -13.47 -1.86 4.72
N LYS A 53 -14.21 -0.78 5.06
CA LYS A 53 -15.64 -0.95 5.32
C LYS A 53 -16.23 -1.42 4.00
N ASN A 54 -16.66 -2.68 3.93
CA ASN A 54 -17.65 -3.08 2.93
C ASN A 54 -18.82 -2.11 3.10
N ILE A 55 -18.97 -1.16 2.18
CA ILE A 55 -20.23 -0.44 2.06
C ILE A 55 -21.17 -1.47 1.45
N GLU A 56 -21.89 -2.20 2.32
CA GLU A 56 -23.13 -2.84 1.92
C GLU A 56 -24.06 -1.71 1.49
N VAL A 57 -24.17 -1.52 0.18
CA VAL A 57 -25.29 -0.79 -0.41
C VAL A 57 -26.53 -1.64 -0.18
N ALA A 58 -27.33 -1.23 0.80
CA ALA A 58 -28.68 -1.71 1.06
C ALA A 58 -29.65 -1.30 -0.06
#